data_AF-A0A7S3SNZ3-F1
#
_entry.id   AF-A0A7S3SNZ3-F1
#
_cell.length_a   1.000
_cell.length_b   1.000
_cell.length_c   1.000
_cell.angle_alpha   90.00
_cell.angle_beta   90.00
_cell.angle_gamma   90.00
#
_symmetry.space_group_name_H-M   'P 1'
#
loop_
_entity.id
_entity.type
_entity.pdbx_description
1 polymer ?
#
loop_
_entity_poly.entity_id
_entity_poly.type
_entity_poly.pdbx_seq_one_letter_code
_entity_poly.pdbx_strand_id
1 'polypeptide(L)'
;HPRFLSMSSATASSITLKGSVAIVTEFFNYSINSILYQRGIYPPETFRRVSKYGLTMLVTSDDALVKYLDNVLTQLSSWLSDGTVQKLVVVVSAIATGETLERWVFDVHTDAGAGAEGGANKSEKEVMGEIQAIMRQITASVTFLPLLDDA
;
A
#
# COMPACT_ATOMS: atom_id res chain seq x y z
N HIS A 1 -4.16 14.32 35.03
CA HIS A 1 -4.64 13.12 34.34
C HIS A 1 -5.72 13.53 33.33
N PRO A 2 -5.39 13.75 32.05
CA PRO A 2 -6.41 13.81 31.01
C PRO A 2 -6.64 12.41 30.45
N ARG A 3 -7.90 12.15 30.14
CA ARG A 3 -8.49 10.88 29.69
C ARG A 3 -7.82 10.38 28.41
N PHE A 4 -7.32 9.14 28.47
CA PHE A 4 -7.08 8.32 27.29
C PHE A 4 -8.40 8.12 26.55
N LEU A 5 -8.57 8.81 25.42
CA LEU A 5 -9.45 8.34 24.36
C LEU A 5 -8.72 7.17 23.69
N SER A 6 -8.97 5.96 24.18
CA SER A 6 -8.62 4.74 23.47
C SER A 6 -9.49 4.64 22.22
N MET A 7 -9.05 5.26 21.11
CA MET A 7 -9.57 4.91 19.79
C MET A 7 -8.91 3.61 19.35
N SER A 8 -9.44 2.51 19.87
CA SER A 8 -9.12 1.18 19.37
C SER A 8 -9.87 0.95 18.06
N SER A 9 -9.12 0.66 17.01
CA SER A 9 -9.56 0.09 15.71
C SER A 9 -9.93 1.10 14.61
N ALA A 10 -8.94 1.43 13.78
CA ALA A 10 -9.16 1.75 12.38
C ALA A 10 -8.32 0.80 11.52
N THR A 11 -9.00 -0.27 11.07
CA THR A 11 -8.66 -1.16 9.93
C THR A 11 -7.24 -1.72 9.88
N ALA A 12 -7.00 -2.80 10.62
CA ALA A 12 -6.01 -3.79 10.21
C ALA A 12 -6.50 -4.46 8.91
N SER A 13 -6.25 -3.81 7.77
CA SER A 13 -6.51 -4.37 6.46
C SER A 13 -5.41 -5.37 6.14
N SER A 14 -5.45 -6.57 6.76
CA SER A 14 -4.53 -7.65 6.43
C SER A 14 -4.83 -8.12 4.99
N ILE A 15 -4.16 -7.49 4.03
CA ILE A 15 -4.30 -7.79 2.61
C ILE A 15 -3.30 -8.88 2.27
N THR A 16 -3.77 -10.13 2.14
CA THR A 16 -2.94 -11.26 1.71
C THR A 16 -2.79 -11.27 0.20
N LEU A 17 -1.59 -11.05 -0.32
CA LEU A 17 -1.30 -11.07 -1.75
C LEU A 17 -0.47 -12.29 -2.14
N LYS A 18 -0.98 -13.09 -3.07
CA LYS A 18 -0.26 -14.18 -3.75
C LYS A 18 -0.17 -13.85 -5.23
N GLY A 19 1.03 -13.69 -5.77
CA GLY A 19 1.25 -13.33 -7.17
C GLY A 19 2.73 -13.27 -7.53
N SER A 20 3.03 -12.94 -8.79
CA SER A 20 4.42 -12.72 -9.20
C SER A 20 4.98 -11.48 -8.50
N VAL A 21 6.28 -11.50 -8.18
CA VAL A 21 6.98 -10.40 -7.51
C VAL A 21 6.73 -9.05 -8.19
N ALA A 22 6.71 -9.03 -9.53
CA ALA A 22 6.45 -7.83 -10.31
C ALA A 22 5.06 -7.26 -10.04
N ILE A 23 4.02 -8.10 -10.02
CA ILE A 23 2.64 -7.69 -9.77
C ILE A 23 2.48 -7.17 -8.33
N VAL A 24 3.08 -7.85 -7.35
CA VAL A 24 3.02 -7.43 -5.94
C VAL A 24 3.74 -6.10 -5.72
N THR A 25 4.92 -5.92 -6.34
CA THR A 25 5.68 -4.66 -6.26
C THR A 25 4.91 -3.51 -6.89
N GLU A 26 4.29 -3.73 -8.06
CA GLU A 26 3.45 -2.74 -8.72
C GLU A 26 2.22 -2.38 -7.89
N PHE A 27 1.56 -3.37 -7.28
CA PHE A 27 0.47 -3.16 -6.35
C PHE A 27 0.87 -2.23 -5.19
N PHE A 28 2.05 -2.45 -4.59
CA PHE A 28 2.53 -1.59 -3.51
C PHE A 28 2.79 -0.17 -3.96
N ASN A 29 3.36 0.02 -5.16
CA ASN A 29 3.54 1.34 -5.73
C ASN A 29 2.22 2.12 -5.78
N TYR A 30 1.18 1.50 -6.35
CA TYR A 30 -0.13 2.13 -6.46
C TYR A 30 -0.82 2.35 -5.11
N SER A 31 -0.68 1.40 -4.18
CA SER A 31 -1.27 1.50 -2.85
C SER A 31 -0.67 2.67 -2.07
N ILE A 32 0.67 2.80 -2.07
CA ILE A 32 1.37 3.90 -1.40
C ILE A 32 0.97 5.24 -2.02
N ASN A 33 1.01 5.37 -3.35
CA ASN A 33 0.58 6.60 -4.01
C ASN A 33 -0.88 6.97 -3.69
N SER A 34 -1.76 5.98 -3.62
CA SER A 34 -3.17 6.20 -3.28
C SER A 34 -3.32 6.69 -1.84
N ILE A 35 -2.59 6.14 -0.88
CA ILE A 35 -2.60 6.60 0.52
C ILE A 35 -2.08 8.05 0.59
N LEU A 36 -0.94 8.33 -0.03
CA LEU A 36 -0.33 9.68 -0.02
C LEU A 36 -1.27 10.74 -0.58
N TYR A 37 -1.96 10.43 -1.68
CA TYR A 37 -2.94 11.33 -2.27
C TYR A 37 -4.21 11.49 -1.41
N GLN A 38 -4.83 10.37 -1.01
CA GLN A 38 -6.14 10.41 -0.33
C GLN A 38 -6.05 10.95 1.09
N ARG A 39 -4.89 10.82 1.75
CA ARG A 39 -4.62 11.43 3.05
C ARG A 39 -4.06 12.86 2.95
N GLY A 40 -3.90 13.39 1.73
CA GLY A 40 -3.43 14.76 1.52
C GLY A 40 -1.99 15.01 1.99
N ILE A 41 -1.15 13.97 2.05
CA ILE A 41 0.25 14.08 2.48
C ILE A 41 1.08 14.87 1.47
N TYR A 42 0.72 14.75 0.19
CA TYR A 42 1.29 15.53 -0.91
C TYR A 42 0.18 16.28 -1.65
N PRO A 43 0.48 17.45 -2.24
CA PRO A 43 -0.52 18.24 -2.95
C PRO A 43 -1.13 17.45 -4.13
N PRO A 44 -2.44 17.56 -4.39
CA PRO A 44 -3.11 16.79 -5.45
C PRO A 44 -2.56 17.07 -6.86
N GLU A 45 -2.02 18.26 -7.10
CA GLU A 45 -1.38 18.66 -8.36
C GLU A 45 -0.07 17.92 -8.64
N THR A 46 0.56 17.33 -7.62
CA THR A 46 1.76 16.50 -7.80
C THR A 46 1.43 15.06 -8.16
N PHE A 47 0.17 14.75 -8.50
CA PHE A 47 -0.26 13.43 -8.94
C PHE A 47 -0.88 13.48 -10.33
N ARG A 48 -0.58 12.46 -11.12
CA ARG A 48 -1.21 12.21 -12.42
C ARG A 48 -2.06 10.95 -12.38
N ARG A 49 -3.09 10.95 -13.22
CA ARG A 49 -3.97 9.79 -13.41
C ARG A 49 -3.36 8.84 -14.44
N VAL A 50 -3.38 7.55 -14.14
CA VAL A 50 -2.98 6.48 -15.07
C VAL A 50 -4.04 5.37 -15.06
N SER A 51 -4.27 4.74 -16.21
CA SER A 51 -5.21 3.61 -16.31
C SER A 51 -4.48 2.30 -16.04
N LYS A 52 -4.88 1.57 -15.01
CA LYS A 52 -4.31 0.26 -14.67
C LYS A 52 -5.36 -0.61 -13.98
N TYR A 53 -5.37 -1.91 -14.27
CA TYR A 53 -6.32 -2.86 -13.68
C TYR A 53 -7.80 -2.48 -13.90
N GLY A 54 -8.10 -1.80 -15.01
CA GLY A 54 -9.45 -1.27 -15.27
C GLY A 54 -9.88 -0.14 -14.33
N LEU A 55 -8.94 0.47 -13.59
CA LEU A 55 -9.15 1.57 -12.66
C LEU A 55 -8.34 2.80 -13.07
N THR A 56 -8.86 3.97 -12.71
CA THR A 56 -8.08 5.21 -12.71
C THR A 56 -7.26 5.25 -11.43
N MET A 57 -5.95 5.08 -11.57
CA MET A 57 -4.98 5.09 -10.48
C MET A 57 -4.26 6.42 -10.43
N LEU A 58 -3.72 6.78 -9.27
CA LEU A 58 -2.92 7.99 -9.08
C LEU A 58 -1.47 7.60 -8.83
N VAL A 59 -0.55 8.32 -9.47
CA VAL A 59 0.89 8.19 -9.27
C VAL A 59 1.51 9.57 -9.18
N THR A 60 2.50 9.73 -8.31
CA THR A 60 3.20 11.00 -8.16
C THR A 60 3.96 11.38 -9.44
N SER A 61 4.05 12.69 -9.68
CA SER A 61 4.91 13.32 -10.67
C SER A 61 6.01 14.19 -10.03
N ASP A 62 6.13 14.16 -8.70
CA ASP A 62 7.25 14.79 -7.99
C ASP A 62 8.50 13.91 -8.09
N ASP A 63 9.58 14.44 -8.68
CA ASP A 63 10.79 13.67 -8.99
C ASP A 63 11.47 13.11 -7.75
N ALA A 64 11.45 13.85 -6.63
CA ALA A 64 12.07 13.41 -5.38
C ALA A 64 11.30 12.24 -4.77
N LEU A 65 9.97 12.32 -4.73
CA LEU A 65 9.10 11.24 -4.26
C LEU A 65 9.16 10.02 -5.20
N VAL A 66 9.17 10.22 -6.51
CA VAL A 66 9.34 9.13 -7.49
C VAL A 66 10.64 8.38 -7.21
N LYS A 67 11.77 9.10 -7.10
CA LYS A 67 13.07 8.49 -6.81
C LYS A 67 13.10 7.76 -5.47
N TYR A 68 12.47 8.33 -4.44
CA TYR A 68 12.36 7.69 -3.14
C TYR A 68 11.58 6.37 -3.24
N LEU A 69 10.39 6.39 -3.85
CA LEU A 69 9.56 5.20 -4.00
C LEU A 69 10.26 4.14 -4.87
N ASP A 70 10.93 4.53 -5.95
CA ASP A 70 11.67 3.60 -6.80
C ASP A 70 12.76 2.86 -6.03
N ASN A 71 13.51 3.56 -5.17
CA ASN A 71 14.53 2.93 -4.34
C ASN A 71 13.92 1.92 -3.35
N VAL A 72 12.82 2.31 -2.68
CA VAL A 72 12.12 1.45 -1.72
C VAL A 72 11.54 0.22 -2.41
N LEU A 73 10.88 0.40 -3.56
CA LEU A 73 10.22 -0.66 -4.32
C LEU A 73 11.23 -1.60 -4.98
N THR A 74 12.38 -1.09 -5.42
CA THR A 74 13.48 -1.93 -5.93
C THR A 74 13.99 -2.87 -4.84
N GLN A 75 14.22 -2.34 -3.64
CA GLN A 75 14.65 -3.17 -2.51
C GLN A 75 13.55 -4.17 -2.10
N LEU A 76 12.28 -3.73 -2.05
CA LEU A 76 11.14 -4.58 -1.75
C LEU A 76 11.01 -5.75 -2.74
N SER A 77 11.20 -5.49 -4.04
CA SER A 77 11.16 -6.52 -5.09
C SER A 77 12.22 -7.60 -4.86
N SER A 78 13.44 -7.23 -4.46
CA SER A 78 14.48 -8.22 -4.12
C SER A 78 14.07 -9.11 -2.95
N TRP A 79 13.57 -8.51 -1.86
CA TRP A 79 13.14 -9.27 -0.68
C TRP A 79 11.90 -10.14 -0.95
N LEU A 80 10.99 -9.68 -1.82
CA LEU A 80 9.84 -10.48 -2.26
C LEU A 80 10.29 -11.69 -3.07
N SER A 81 11.32 -11.53 -3.90
CA SER A 81 11.93 -12.63 -4.67
C SER A 81 12.60 -13.65 -3.76
N ASP A 82 13.25 -13.16 -2.70
CA ASP A 82 13.92 -13.99 -1.70
C ASP A 82 12.92 -14.62 -0.69
N GLY A 83 11.64 -14.25 -0.74
CA GLY A 83 10.62 -14.73 0.19
C GLY A 83 10.80 -14.24 1.63
N THR A 84 11.56 -13.16 1.85
CA THR A 84 11.91 -12.66 3.19
C THR A 84 10.97 -11.59 3.71
N VAL A 85 10.12 -11.01 2.85
CA VAL A 85 9.14 -9.99 3.25
C VAL A 85 7.94 -10.64 3.91
N GLN A 86 7.69 -10.27 5.17
CA GLN A 86 6.48 -10.69 5.89
C GLN A 86 5.41 -9.62 5.90
N LYS A 87 5.80 -8.34 6.02
CA LYS A 87 4.87 -7.22 6.11
C LYS A 87 5.48 -5.96 5.50
N LEU A 88 4.64 -5.14 4.88
CA LEU A 88 4.94 -3.75 4.56
C LEU A 88 4.04 -2.85 5.42
N VAL A 89 4.63 -1.83 6.07
CA VAL A 89 3.88 -0.92 6.94
C VAL A 89 4.10 0.52 6.49
N VAL A 90 3.02 1.23 6.19
CA VAL A 90 3.04 2.68 5.91
C VAL A 90 2.47 3.40 7.12
N VAL A 91 3.30 4.27 7.71
CA VAL A 91 2.93 5.04 8.90
C VAL A 91 2.70 6.49 8.51
N VAL A 92 1.55 7.04 8.92
CA VAL A 92 1.25 8.46 8.83
C VAL A 92 1.34 9.03 10.23
N SER A 93 2.15 10.07 10.40
CA SER A 93 2.37 10.73 11.68
C SER A 93 2.18 12.23 11.59
N ALA A 94 1.72 12.83 12.68
CA ALA A 94 1.67 14.27 12.86
C ALA A 94 3.07 14.88 12.73
N ILE A 95 3.21 15.97 11.98
CA ILE A 95 4.53 16.59 11.79
C ILE A 95 4.97 17.28 13.08
N ALA A 96 4.05 17.95 13.78
CA ALA A 96 4.40 18.73 14.97
C ALA A 96 4.73 17.85 16.18
N THR A 97 4.01 16.75 16.38
CA THR A 97 4.13 15.91 17.58
C THR A 97 4.87 14.60 17.36
N GLY A 98 5.00 14.15 16.11
CA GLY A 98 5.48 12.81 15.78
C GLY A 98 4.52 11.68 16.17
N GLU A 99 3.31 12.01 16.64
CA GLU A 99 2.30 11.01 17.01
C GLU A 99 1.86 10.21 15.78
N THR A 100 1.79 8.89 15.92
CA THR A 100 1.27 8.02 14.86
C THR A 100 -0.24 8.19 14.76
N LEU A 101 -0.71 8.76 13.66
CA LEU A 101 -2.13 8.97 13.36
C LEU A 101 -2.72 7.73 12.69
N GLU A 102 -1.98 7.14 11.76
CA GLU A 102 -2.41 5.95 11.02
C GLU A 102 -1.28 4.96 10.78
N ARG A 103 -1.64 3.68 10.70
CA ARG A 103 -0.73 2.59 10.40
C ARG A 103 -1.40 1.62 9.43
N TRP A 104 -1.00 1.71 8.16
CA TRP A 104 -1.46 0.83 7.11
C TRP A 104 -0.54 -0.40 7.06
N VAL A 105 -1.06 -1.57 7.41
CA VAL A 105 -0.31 -2.82 7.47
C VAL A 105 -0.73 -3.70 6.30
N PHE A 106 0.24 -4.13 5.49
CA PHE A 106 0.05 -5.09 4.42
C PHE A 106 0.78 -6.39 4.78
N ASP A 107 0.04 -7.47 4.98
CA ASP A 107 0.60 -8.79 5.27
C ASP A 107 1.00 -9.49 3.96
N VAL A 108 2.29 -9.80 3.82
CA VAL A 108 2.82 -10.46 2.63
C VAL A 108 2.98 -11.93 2.92
N HIS A 109 2.27 -12.76 2.15
CA HIS A 109 2.38 -14.20 2.22
C HIS A 109 2.99 -14.72 0.92
N THR A 110 4.31 -14.86 0.91
CA THR A 110 5.01 -15.58 -0.15
C THR A 110 4.91 -17.08 0.11
N ASP A 111 4.53 -17.87 -0.89
CA ASP A 111 4.68 -19.32 -0.81
C ASP A 111 6.18 -19.64 -0.85
N ALA A 112 6.82 -19.68 0.33
CA ALA A 112 8.25 -19.90 0.51
C ALA A 112 8.72 -21.33 0.15
N GLY A 113 7.95 -22.06 -0.68
CA GLY A 113 8.19 -23.44 -1.05
C GLY A 113 8.09 -23.73 -2.56
N ALA A 114 7.89 -22.74 -3.43
CA ALA A 114 7.84 -22.97 -4.88
C ALA A 114 9.24 -23.09 -5.54
N GLY A 115 10.25 -23.46 -4.76
CA GLY A 115 11.51 -23.98 -5.28
C GLY A 115 11.33 -25.46 -5.61
N ALA A 116 11.08 -25.74 -6.89
CA ALA A 116 10.81 -27.06 -7.45
C ALA A 116 9.43 -27.66 -7.07
N GLU A 117 8.66 -28.01 -8.09
CA GLU A 117 7.36 -28.73 -8.04
C GLU A 117 6.10 -27.88 -7.79
N GLY A 118 5.54 -27.35 -8.89
CA GLY A 118 4.11 -27.53 -9.19
C GLY A 118 3.08 -26.75 -8.34
N GLY A 119 3.44 -25.65 -7.69
CA GLY A 119 2.46 -24.77 -7.04
C GLY A 119 1.55 -24.09 -8.05
N ALA A 120 0.24 -24.34 -7.99
CA ALA A 120 -0.77 -23.79 -8.88
C ALA A 120 -0.63 -22.26 -9.02
N ASN A 121 -0.11 -21.82 -10.16
CA ASN A 121 -0.10 -20.42 -10.56
C ASN A 121 -1.57 -19.95 -10.59
N LYS A 122 -2.00 -19.16 -9.60
CA LYS A 122 -3.19 -18.33 -9.77
C LYS A 122 -3.04 -17.60 -11.09
N SER A 123 -4.08 -17.59 -11.91
CA SER A 123 -3.99 -16.91 -13.19
C SER A 123 -3.72 -15.42 -12.95
N GLU A 124 -2.93 -14.78 -13.81
CA GLU A 124 -2.67 -13.34 -13.71
C GLU A 124 -3.98 -12.55 -13.63
N LYS A 125 -5.02 -13.01 -14.34
CA LYS A 125 -6.37 -12.46 -14.28
C LYS A 125 -7.01 -12.50 -12.89
N GLU A 126 -6.86 -13.59 -12.14
CA GLU A 126 -7.36 -13.68 -10.77
C GLU A 126 -6.60 -12.73 -9.85
N VAL A 127 -5.28 -12.66 -9.98
CA VAL A 127 -4.43 -11.74 -9.19
C VAL A 127 -4.80 -10.28 -9.49
N MET A 128 -5.02 -9.93 -10.76
CA MET A 128 -5.49 -8.61 -11.18
C MET A 128 -6.86 -8.28 -10.58
N GLY A 129 -7.77 -9.25 -10.54
CA GLY A 129 -9.09 -9.09 -9.93
C GLY A 129 -9.02 -8.84 -8.42
N GLU A 130 -8.16 -9.57 -7.71
CA GLU A 130 -7.87 -9.37 -6.28
C GLU A 130 -7.30 -7.96 -6.03
N ILE A 131 -6.29 -7.55 -6.81
CA ILE A 131 -5.71 -6.20 -6.74
C ILE A 131 -6.77 -5.12 -6.96
N GLN A 132 -7.62 -5.30 -7.98
CA GLN A 132 -8.69 -4.34 -8.26
C GLN A 132 -9.65 -4.19 -7.07
N ALA A 133 -10.03 -5.30 -6.43
CA ALA A 133 -10.88 -5.29 -5.25
C ALA A 133 -10.20 -4.56 -4.07
N ILE A 134 -8.92 -4.83 -3.85
CA ILE A 134 -8.14 -4.20 -2.78
C ILE A 134 -8.00 -2.69 -3.01
N MET A 135 -7.68 -2.25 -4.23
CA MET A 135 -7.55 -0.81 -4.54
C MET A 135 -8.86 -0.05 -4.33
N ARG A 136 -10.00 -0.69 -4.66
CA ARG A 136 -11.33 -0.14 -4.35
C ARG A 136 -11.57 -0.08 -2.85
N GLN A 137 -11.16 -1.10 -2.10
CA GLN A 137 -11.29 -1.12 -0.64
C GLN A 137 -10.44 -0.02 0.02
N ILE A 138 -9.19 0.20 -0.40
CA ILE A 138 -8.35 1.30 0.10
C ILE A 138 -9.08 2.63 -0.12
N THR A 139 -9.55 2.87 -1.35
CA THR A 139 -10.26 4.10 -1.69
C THR A 139 -11.54 4.30 -0.89
N ALA A 140 -12.33 3.23 -0.71
CA ALA A 140 -13.53 3.28 0.11
C ALA A 140 -13.18 3.53 1.59
N SER A 141 -12.16 2.88 2.14
CA SER A 141 -11.79 3.00 3.54
C SER A 141 -11.41 4.43 3.92
N VAL A 142 -10.69 5.16 3.05
CA VAL A 142 -10.30 6.55 3.34
C VAL A 142 -11.51 7.49 3.41
N THR A 143 -12.60 7.22 2.68
CA THR A 143 -13.83 8.03 2.79
C THR A 143 -14.51 7.94 4.17
N PHE A 144 -14.14 6.94 4.97
CA PHE A 144 -14.64 6.76 6.34
C PHE A 144 -13.61 7.15 7.41
N LEU A 145 -12.39 7.55 7.03
CA LEU A 145 -11.39 8.02 7.97
C LEU A 145 -11.64 9.49 8.34
N PRO A 146 -11.43 9.88 9.60
CA PRO A 146 -11.47 11.28 10.00
C PRO A 146 -10.55 12.15 9.11
N LEU A 147 -10.96 13.40 8.88
CA LEU A 147 -10.06 14.39 8.29
C LEU A 147 -8.83 14.54 9.19
N LEU A 148 -7.65 14.57 8.59
CA LEU A 148 -6.43 14.94 9.30
C LEU A 148 -6.45 16.47 9.41
N ASP A 149 -7.27 17.01 10.31
CA ASP A 149 -7.24 18.43 10.63
C ASP A 149 -6.02 18.69 11.52
N ASP A 150 -5.08 19.47 11.00
CA ASP A 150 -3.84 19.98 11.63
C ASP A 150 -3.36 19.21 12.87
N ALA A 151 -2.51 18.22 12.62
CA ALA A 151 -1.63 17.61 13.62
C ALA A 151 -0.18 18.08 13.44
#